data_AF-A0A3L7YED2-F1
#
_entry.id   AF-A0A3L7YED2-F1
#
_cell.length_a   1.000
_cell.length_b   1.000
_cell.length_c   1.000
_cell.angle_alpha   90.00
_cell.angle_beta   90.00
_cell.angle_gamma   90.00
#
_symmetry.space_group_name_H-M   'P 1'
#
loop_
_entity.id
_entity.type
_entity.pdbx_description
1 polymer ?
#
loop_
_entity_poly.entity_id
_entity_poly.type
_entity_poly.pdbx_seq_one_letter_code
_entity_poly.pdbx_strand_id
1 'polypeptide(L)'
;MAGYSAAHDLAGLASMAADFDAFVKSDVVFWQLTDDGPLLNRYPKLTVAGLLFCMRKLQMLPNLLAPAQHAECAAQISAVQAQISNWRANIERKAAREFAGRLRSWS
;
A
#
# COMPACT_ATOMS: atom_id res chain seq x y z
N MET A 1 11.21 10.13 -18.13
CA MET A 1 11.38 9.27 -16.94
C MET A 1 11.31 7.82 -17.39
N ALA A 2 12.44 7.19 -17.71
CA ALA A 2 12.47 5.74 -17.90
C ALA A 2 12.55 5.10 -16.51
N GLY A 3 11.53 4.32 -16.12
CA GLY A 3 11.58 3.46 -14.92
C GLY A 3 10.37 3.51 -13.98
N TYR A 4 9.58 4.59 -13.97
CA TYR A 4 8.37 4.69 -13.13
C TYR A 4 7.09 4.38 -13.93
N SER A 5 6.21 3.56 -13.36
CA SER A 5 4.90 3.20 -13.96
C SER A 5 3.77 3.42 -12.95
N ALA A 6 2.91 4.41 -13.21
CA ALA A 6 1.71 4.64 -12.40
C ALA A 6 0.71 3.47 -12.53
N ALA A 7 0.70 2.76 -13.66
CA ALA A 7 -0.10 1.55 -13.83
C ALA A 7 0.36 0.42 -12.89
N HIS A 8 1.67 0.32 -12.63
CA HIS A 8 2.21 -0.64 -11.66
C HIS A 8 1.78 -0.27 -10.23
N ASP A 9 1.81 1.02 -9.88
CA ASP A 9 1.29 1.50 -8.59
C ASP A 9 -0.23 1.22 -8.45
N LEU A 10 -1.01 1.42 -9.51
CA LEU A 10 -2.44 1.11 -9.49
C LEU A 10 -2.71 -0.40 -9.29
N ALA A 11 -1.97 -1.27 -9.97
CA ALA A 11 -2.04 -2.71 -9.75
C ALA A 11 -1.62 -3.10 -8.31
N GLY A 12 -0.57 -2.46 -7.78
CA GLY A 12 -0.15 -2.63 -6.39
C GLY A 12 -1.22 -2.21 -5.39
N LEU A 13 -1.87 -1.07 -5.61
CA LEU A 13 -3.00 -0.60 -4.80
C LEU A 13 -4.15 -1.59 -4.83
N ALA A 14 -4.53 -2.10 -6.00
CA ALA A 14 -5.58 -3.10 -6.14
C ALA A 14 -5.25 -4.39 -5.35
N SER A 15 -4.02 -4.88 -5.47
CA SER A 15 -3.57 -6.06 -4.72
C SER A 15 -3.59 -5.83 -3.21
N MET A 16 -3.13 -4.68 -2.74
CA MET A 16 -3.16 -4.33 -1.31
C MET A 16 -4.58 -4.15 -0.79
N ALA A 17 -5.47 -3.57 -1.59
CA ALA A 17 -6.87 -3.36 -1.23
C ALA A 17 -7.62 -4.70 -1.07
N ALA A 18 -7.32 -5.71 -1.90
CA ALA A 18 -7.91 -7.04 -1.81
C ALA A 18 -7.60 -7.73 -0.46
N ASP A 19 -6.40 -7.53 0.07
CA ASP A 19 -5.96 -8.11 1.33
C ASP A 19 -6.26 -7.24 2.56
N PHE A 20 -6.73 -6.00 2.38
CA PHE A 20 -6.78 -4.99 3.43
C PHE A 20 -7.62 -5.42 4.64
N ASP A 21 -8.79 -6.02 4.41
CA ASP A 21 -9.71 -6.40 5.50
C ASP A 21 -9.10 -7.47 6.42
N ALA A 22 -8.49 -8.51 5.84
CA ALA A 22 -7.79 -9.54 6.61
C ALA A 22 -6.54 -8.95 7.30
N PHE A 23 -5.79 -8.11 6.58
CA PHE A 23 -4.62 -7.44 7.13
C PHE A 23 -4.97 -6.59 8.34
N VAL A 24 -5.98 -5.71 8.25
CA VAL A 24 -6.27 -4.71 9.29
C VAL A 24 -6.81 -5.34 10.58
N LYS A 25 -7.47 -6.50 10.48
CA LYS A 25 -7.97 -7.28 11.61
C LYS A 25 -6.92 -8.17 12.28
N SER A 26 -5.83 -8.47 11.58
CA SER A 26 -4.74 -9.31 12.12
C SER A 26 -3.75 -8.52 12.98
N ASP A 27 -2.88 -9.23 13.72
CA ASP A 27 -1.73 -8.62 14.42
C ASP A 27 -0.45 -8.51 13.56
N VAL A 28 -0.51 -8.96 12.31
CA VAL A 28 0.62 -8.95 11.37
C VAL A 28 0.89 -7.52 10.90
N VAL A 29 2.14 -7.07 11.01
CA VAL A 29 2.54 -5.70 10.62
C VAL A 29 3.10 -5.65 9.20
N PHE A 30 3.86 -6.69 8.82
CA PHE A 30 4.40 -6.89 7.48
C PHE A 30 3.64 -8.05 6.84
N TRP A 31 2.59 -7.73 6.09
CA TRP A 31 1.66 -8.73 5.54
C TRP A 31 2.29 -9.47 4.36
N GLN A 32 2.21 -10.81 4.42
CA GLN A 32 2.63 -11.82 3.44
C GLN A 32 3.83 -11.46 2.55
N LEU A 33 4.83 -12.32 2.51
CA LEU A 33 5.99 -12.08 1.66
C LEU A 33 5.67 -12.31 0.16
N THR A 34 6.21 -11.47 -0.72
CA THR A 34 6.23 -11.73 -2.16
C THR A 34 7.03 -12.99 -2.46
N ASP A 35 6.66 -13.70 -3.51
CA ASP A 35 7.37 -14.91 -3.92
C ASP A 35 8.80 -14.56 -4.37
N ASP A 36 8.93 -13.49 -5.17
CA ASP A 36 10.20 -12.92 -5.64
C ASP A 36 10.15 -11.39 -5.57
N GLY A 37 11.16 -10.76 -4.98
CA GLY A 37 11.37 -9.31 -5.06
C GLY A 37 12.74 -8.96 -5.63
N PRO A 38 13.04 -7.66 -5.80
CA PRO A 38 14.34 -7.22 -6.31
C PRO A 38 15.50 -7.89 -5.56
N LEU A 39 16.46 -8.44 -6.31
CA LEU A 39 17.62 -9.17 -5.77
C LEU A 39 17.27 -10.43 -4.96
N LEU A 40 16.16 -11.12 -5.31
CA LEU A 40 15.64 -12.32 -4.61
C LEU A 40 15.17 -12.05 -3.17
N ASN A 41 15.14 -10.79 -2.74
CA ASN A 41 14.63 -10.44 -1.42
C ASN A 41 13.11 -10.46 -1.44
N ARG A 42 12.51 -11.21 -0.52
CA ARG A 42 11.06 -11.21 -0.34
C ARG A 42 10.64 -9.95 0.40
N TYR A 43 9.77 -9.14 -0.21
CA TYR A 43 9.24 -7.93 0.41
C TYR A 43 7.81 -8.19 0.91
N PRO A 44 7.34 -7.47 1.95
CA PRO A 44 5.94 -7.54 2.36
C PRO A 44 5.03 -7.06 1.21
N LYS A 45 4.00 -7.84 0.89
CA LYS A 45 2.97 -7.49 -0.10
C LYS A 45 2.14 -6.29 0.35
N LEU A 46 1.98 -6.12 1.66
CA LEU A 46 1.23 -5.02 2.24
C LEU A 46 1.84 -4.55 3.56
N THR A 47 2.05 -3.24 3.67
CA THR A 47 2.30 -2.54 4.94
C THR A 47 1.47 -1.27 4.98
N VAL A 48 1.29 -0.67 6.17
CA VAL A 48 0.55 0.60 6.28
C VAL A 48 1.28 1.70 5.51
N ALA A 49 2.60 1.81 5.67
CA ALA A 49 3.38 2.82 4.95
C ALA A 49 3.33 2.60 3.43
N GLY A 50 3.44 1.35 2.96
CA GLY A 50 3.39 1.01 1.54
C GLY A 50 2.06 1.39 0.90
N LEU A 51 0.94 1.07 1.57
CA LEU A 51 -0.40 1.44 1.13
C LEU A 51 -0.57 2.96 1.02
N LEU A 52 -0.27 3.69 2.09
CA LEU A 52 -0.42 5.14 2.14
C LEU A 52 0.46 5.84 1.11
N PHE A 53 1.70 5.39 0.96
CA PHE A 53 2.63 5.94 -0.02
C PHE A 53 2.14 5.68 -1.45
N CYS A 54 1.64 4.49 -1.75
CA CYS A 54 1.09 4.15 -3.06
C CYS A 54 -0.11 5.04 -3.41
N MET A 55 -1.08 5.18 -2.50
CA MET A 55 -2.22 6.09 -2.68
C MET A 55 -1.76 7.53 -2.91
N ARG A 56 -0.80 8.02 -2.13
CA ARG A 56 -0.28 9.38 -2.26
C ARG A 56 0.42 9.62 -3.60
N LYS A 57 1.22 8.66 -4.07
CA LYS A 57 1.88 8.73 -5.39
C LYS A 57 0.87 8.86 -6.52
N LEU A 58 -0.15 7.99 -6.52
CA LEU A 58 -1.21 7.99 -7.54
C LEU A 58 -2.00 9.31 -7.55
N GLN A 59 -2.25 9.91 -6.39
CA GLN A 59 -2.91 11.22 -6.28
C GLN A 59 -2.03 12.38 -6.78
N MET A 60 -0.71 12.29 -6.62
CA MET A 60 0.22 13.36 -7.01
C MET A 60 0.59 13.32 -8.49
N LEU A 61 0.47 12.15 -9.14
CA LEU A 61 0.88 11.95 -10.53
C LEU A 61 -0.28 11.43 -11.42
N PRO A 62 -1.48 12.05 -11.38
CA PRO A 62 -2.64 11.54 -12.12
C PRO A 62 -2.41 11.54 -13.64
N ASN A 63 -1.57 12.45 -14.13
CA ASN A 63 -1.24 12.59 -15.56
C ASN A 63 -0.42 11.41 -16.10
N LEU A 64 0.12 10.55 -15.22
CA LEU A 64 0.86 9.35 -15.62
C LEU A 64 -0.03 8.11 -15.75
N LEU A 65 -1.31 8.22 -15.38
CA LEU A 65 -2.33 7.22 -15.63
C LEU A 65 -3.02 7.49 -16.97
N ALA A 66 -3.39 6.42 -17.68
CA ALA A 66 -4.25 6.57 -18.85
C ALA A 66 -5.62 7.12 -18.43
N PRO A 67 -6.31 7.93 -19.26
CA PRO A 67 -7.62 8.50 -18.90
C PRO A 67 -8.64 7.44 -18.44
N ALA A 68 -8.61 6.25 -19.05
CA ALA A 68 -9.48 5.13 -18.67
C ALA A 68 -9.25 4.62 -17.24
N GLN A 69 -8.05 4.81 -16.68
CA GLN A 69 -7.66 4.33 -15.35
C GLN A 69 -7.98 5.33 -14.23
N HIS A 70 -8.36 6.57 -14.56
CA HIS A 70 -8.60 7.62 -13.56
C HIS A 70 -9.77 7.28 -12.64
N ALA A 71 -10.88 6.80 -13.21
CA ALA A 71 -12.07 6.42 -12.47
C ALA A 71 -11.81 5.22 -11.54
N GLU A 72 -11.10 4.21 -12.03
CA GLU A 72 -10.69 3.05 -11.25
C GLU A 72 -9.80 3.46 -10.07
N CYS A 73 -8.77 4.26 -10.33
CA CYS A 73 -7.86 4.76 -9.30
C CYS A 73 -8.61 5.55 -8.22
N ALA A 74 -9.50 6.46 -8.61
CA ALA A 74 -10.30 7.24 -7.67
C ALA A 74 -11.22 6.35 -6.81
N ALA A 75 -11.87 5.36 -7.42
CA ALA A 75 -12.74 4.41 -6.72
C ALA A 75 -11.96 3.57 -5.70
N GLN A 76 -10.80 3.04 -6.09
CA GLN A 76 -9.97 2.24 -5.18
C GLN A 76 -9.45 3.06 -4.01
N ILE A 77 -8.96 4.28 -4.26
CA ILE A 77 -8.51 5.19 -3.19
C ILE A 77 -9.65 5.47 -2.22
N SER A 78 -10.84 5.80 -2.72
CA SER A 78 -12.00 6.10 -1.88
C SER A 78 -12.41 4.89 -1.02
N ALA A 79 -12.45 3.70 -1.62
CA ALA A 79 -12.77 2.46 -0.91
C ALA A 79 -11.78 2.16 0.22
N VAL A 80 -10.47 2.28 -0.05
CA VAL A 80 -9.43 2.09 0.96
C VAL A 80 -9.51 3.16 2.06
N GLN A 81 -9.77 4.42 1.72
CA GLN A 81 -9.93 5.49 2.72
C GLN A 81 -11.11 5.23 3.66
N ALA A 82 -12.23 4.72 3.13
CA ALA A 82 -13.37 4.33 3.95
C ALA A 82 -13.00 3.19 4.92
N GLN A 83 -12.27 2.18 4.44
CA GLN A 83 -11.79 1.08 5.28
C GLN A 83 -10.79 1.56 6.36
N ILE A 84 -9.86 2.46 6.01
CA ILE A 84 -8.94 3.08 6.98
C ILE A 84 -9.73 3.84 8.05
N SER A 85 -10.78 4.56 7.65
CA SER A 85 -11.61 5.33 8.58
C SER A 85 -12.35 4.41 9.56
N ASN A 86 -12.90 3.31 9.06
CA ASN A 86 -13.58 2.29 9.88
C ASN A 86 -12.63 1.60 10.87
N TRP A 87 -11.37 1.41 10.49
CA TRP A 87 -10.38 0.68 11.28
C TRP A 87 -9.22 1.57 11.78
N ARG A 88 -9.50 2.85 12.00
CA ARG A 88 -8.47 3.87 12.28
C ARG A 88 -7.51 3.47 13.40
N ALA A 89 -8.03 3.00 14.53
CA ALA A 89 -7.21 2.59 15.67
C ALA A 89 -6.29 1.39 15.36
N ASN A 90 -6.71 0.47 14.48
CA ASN A 90 -5.88 -0.66 14.08
C ASN A 90 -4.75 -0.20 13.15
N ILE A 91 -5.05 0.70 12.22
CA ILE A 91 -4.07 1.29 11.31
C ILE A 91 -3.03 2.10 12.07
N GLU A 92 -3.45 2.96 13.01
CA GLU A 92 -2.53 3.76 13.85
C GLU A 92 -1.59 2.86 14.67
N ARG A 93 -2.12 1.82 15.33
CA ARG A 93 -1.31 0.84 16.07
C ARG A 93 -0.31 0.10 15.17
N LYS A 94 -0.75 -0.35 13.99
CA LYS A 94 0.13 -1.00 13.01
C LYS A 94 1.20 -0.06 12.49
N ALA A 95 0.86 1.20 12.19
CA ALA A 95 1.81 2.21 11.72
C ALA A 95 2.90 2.47 12.76
N ALA A 96 2.54 2.63 14.04
CA ALA A 96 3.51 2.83 15.11
C ALA A 96 4.48 1.64 15.24
N ARG A 97 3.96 0.40 15.15
CA ARG A 97 4.76 -0.82 15.18
C ARG A 97 5.67 -0.93 13.95
N GLU A 98 5.15 -0.64 12.76
CA GLU A 98 5.91 -0.65 11.51
C GLU A 98 7.07 0.34 11.58
N PHE A 99 6.80 1.58 11.98
CA PHE A 99 7.80 2.64 12.10
C PHE A 99 8.91 2.27 13.08
N ALA A 100 8.56 1.85 14.29
CA ALA A 100 9.52 1.44 15.30
C ALA A 100 10.33 0.20 14.87
N GLY A 101 9.69 -0.74 14.16
CA GLY A 101 10.36 -1.91 13.61
C GLY A 101 11.41 -1.54 12.55
N ARG A 102 11.06 -0.67 11.60
CA ARG A 102 11.97 -0.17 10.57
C ARG A 102 13.14 0.59 11.18
N LEU A 103 12.88 1.49 12.14
CA LEU A 103 13.93 2.26 12.80
C LEU A 103 14.97 1.36 13.48
N ARG A 104 14.52 0.33 14.21
CA ARG A 104 15.41 -0.66 14.84
C ARG A 104 16.19 -1.52 13.85
N SER A 105 15.67 -1.75 12.64
CA SER A 105 16.37 -2.55 11.62
C SER A 105 17.49 -1.77 10.92
N TRP A 106 17.49 -0.45 11.03
CA TRP A 106 18.48 0.42 10.41
C TRP A 106 19.58 0.88 11.36
N SER A 107 19.32 0.82 12.67
CA SER A 107 20.31 1.01 13.73
C SER A 107 21.15 -0.25 13.94
#